data_AF-A0A849RVJ9-F1
#
_entry.id   AF-A0A849RVJ9-F1
#
_cell.length_a   1.000
_cell.length_b   1.000
_cell.length_c   1.000
_cell.angle_alpha   90.00
_cell.angle_beta   90.00
_cell.angle_gamma   90.00
#
_symmetry.space_group_name_H-M   'P 1'
#
loop_
_entity.id
_entity.type
_entity.pdbx_description
1 polymer ?
#
loop_
_entity_poly.entity_id
_entity_poly.type
_entity_poly.pdbx_seq_one_letter_code
_entity_poly.pdbx_strand_id
1 'polypeptide(L)'
;KGMQDGEVLTTGKYRFRFLHTPHVPHCWEAGLLFEETQRTLLCSDLFHQNGDVEASTHSDVLDRCRQVLVEYQQGPLANYMPYSTLTEPTLRRLAELQPKTLATMHGSAYIGDGSRALRDLANMFKEVLGPK
;
A
#
# COMPACT_ATOMS: atom_id res chain seq x y z
N LYS A 1 10.85 -22.22 -7.88
CA LYS A 1 10.54 -21.03 -8.72
C LYS A 1 9.64 -20.12 -7.88
N GLY A 2 9.84 -18.79 -7.93
CA GLY A 2 8.93 -17.83 -7.28
C GLY A 2 7.66 -17.59 -8.10
N MET A 3 6.64 -17.04 -7.45
CA MET A 3 5.38 -16.68 -8.11
C MET A 3 5.60 -15.58 -9.15
N GLN A 4 4.87 -15.67 -10.27
CA GLN A 4 4.87 -14.66 -11.32
C GLN A 4 3.85 -13.56 -11.03
N ASP A 5 4.05 -12.39 -11.62
CA ASP A 5 3.06 -11.32 -11.56
C ASP A 5 1.70 -11.79 -12.11
N GLY A 6 0.63 -11.58 -11.34
CA GLY A 6 -0.71 -12.05 -11.66
C GLY A 6 -0.98 -13.53 -11.37
N GLU A 7 0.00 -14.30 -10.92
CA GLU A 7 -0.20 -15.70 -10.53
C GLU A 7 -1.16 -15.79 -9.33
N VAL A 8 -2.10 -16.73 -9.40
CA VAL A 8 -3.14 -16.91 -8.37
C VAL A 8 -2.89 -18.16 -7.55
N LEU A 9 -2.72 -17.97 -6.24
CA LEU A 9 -2.69 -19.02 -5.23
C LEU A 9 -4.11 -19.25 -4.69
N THR A 10 -4.61 -20.49 -4.78
CA THR A 10 -5.92 -20.87 -4.23
C THR A 10 -5.73 -21.63 -2.92
N THR A 11 -6.47 -21.26 -1.89
CA THR A 11 -6.41 -21.86 -0.53
C THR A 11 -7.69 -22.59 -0.14
N GLY A 12 -8.51 -22.94 -1.14
CA GLY A 12 -9.88 -23.43 -0.96
C GLY A 12 -10.88 -22.30 -1.19
N LYS A 13 -11.39 -21.69 -0.11
CA LYS A 13 -12.40 -20.63 -0.19
C LYS A 13 -11.86 -19.31 -0.78
N TYR A 14 -10.58 -19.02 -0.55
CA TYR A 14 -9.96 -17.74 -0.91
C TYR A 14 -8.93 -17.90 -2.01
N ARG A 15 -8.77 -16.83 -2.79
CA ARG A 15 -7.87 -16.74 -3.94
C ARG A 15 -6.99 -15.52 -3.76
N PHE A 16 -5.69 -15.71 -3.82
CA PHE A 16 -4.70 -14.64 -3.65
C PHE A 16 -3.94 -14.44 -4.94
N ARG A 17 -4.09 -13.28 -5.55
CA ARG A 17 -3.32 -12.85 -6.70
C ARG A 17 -2.02 -12.20 -6.22
N PHE A 18 -0.90 -12.70 -6.70
CA PHE A 18 0.40 -12.08 -6.47
C PHE A 18 0.61 -10.90 -7.43
N LEU A 19 1.12 -9.80 -6.91
CA LEU A 19 1.34 -8.56 -7.63
C LEU A 19 2.82 -8.18 -7.46
N HIS A 20 3.59 -8.22 -8.55
CA HIS A 20 4.92 -7.64 -8.55
C HIS A 20 4.80 -6.12 -8.43
N THR A 21 5.44 -5.56 -7.43
CA THR A 21 5.46 -4.12 -7.15
C THR A 21 6.90 -3.68 -6.87
N PRO A 22 7.85 -3.91 -7.79
CA PRO A 22 9.26 -3.67 -7.53
C PRO A 22 9.48 -2.23 -7.08
N HIS A 23 10.26 -2.06 -6.01
CA HIS A 23 10.53 -0.78 -5.35
C HIS A 23 9.33 -0.10 -4.66
N VAL A 24 8.15 -0.73 -4.60
CA VAL A 24 6.92 -0.15 -4.02
C VAL A 24 6.26 -1.15 -3.06
N PRO A 25 6.17 -0.87 -1.75
CA PRO A 25 6.51 0.39 -1.08
C PRO A 25 8.03 0.69 -0.97
N HIS A 26 8.88 -0.33 -0.93
CA HIS A 26 10.35 -0.20 -0.94
C HIS A 26 11.00 -1.54 -1.30
N CYS A 27 12.33 -1.56 -1.49
CA CYS A 27 13.13 -2.72 -1.88
C CYS A 27 12.84 -3.33 -3.27
N TRP A 28 13.83 -4.00 -3.85
CA TRP A 28 13.80 -4.45 -5.25
C TRP A 28 12.87 -5.64 -5.47
N GLU A 29 12.62 -6.42 -4.42
CA GLU A 29 11.84 -7.65 -4.40
C GLU A 29 10.37 -7.45 -4.02
N ALA A 30 9.93 -6.22 -3.79
CA ALA A 30 8.59 -5.94 -3.30
C ALA A 30 7.50 -6.58 -4.18
N GLY A 31 6.54 -7.19 -3.47
CA GLY A 31 5.34 -7.74 -4.05
C GLY A 31 4.22 -7.74 -3.02
N LEU A 32 3.00 -7.56 -3.49
CA LEU A 32 1.79 -7.53 -2.66
C LEU A 32 0.88 -8.70 -3.01
N LEU A 33 -0.03 -9.01 -2.09
CA LEU A 33 -1.09 -10.00 -2.32
C LEU A 33 -2.45 -9.31 -2.31
N PHE A 34 -3.27 -9.66 -3.29
CA PHE A 34 -4.67 -9.25 -3.35
C PHE A 34 -5.58 -10.47 -3.21
N GLU A 35 -6.36 -10.50 -2.13
CA GLU A 35 -7.38 -11.51 -1.90
C GLU A 35 -8.63 -11.16 -2.71
N GLU A 36 -8.96 -11.99 -3.71
CA GLU A 36 -9.97 -11.67 -4.74
C GLU A 36 -11.41 -11.81 -4.23
N THR A 37 -11.68 -12.69 -3.25
CA THR A 37 -13.05 -13.04 -2.84
C THR A 37 -13.71 -11.91 -2.02
N GLN A 38 -12.97 -11.25 -1.14
CA GLN A 38 -13.41 -10.12 -0.33
C GLN A 38 -12.80 -8.79 -0.80
N ARG A 39 -11.86 -8.84 -1.75
CA ARG A 39 -11.16 -7.68 -2.32
C ARG A 39 -10.31 -6.97 -1.28
N THR A 40 -9.49 -7.74 -0.57
CA THR A 40 -8.55 -7.22 0.43
C THR A 40 -7.16 -7.13 -0.15
N LEU A 41 -6.57 -5.93 -0.17
CA LEU A 41 -5.17 -5.74 -0.53
C LEU A 41 -4.31 -5.78 0.73
N LEU A 42 -3.34 -6.70 0.77
CA LEU A 42 -2.30 -6.73 1.80
C LEU A 42 -1.25 -5.69 1.40
N CYS A 43 -1.22 -4.57 2.11
CA CYS A 43 -0.61 -3.33 1.67
C CYS A 43 0.90 -3.21 1.97
N SER A 44 1.45 -4.16 2.74
CA SER A 44 2.77 -3.99 3.37
C SER A 44 2.85 -2.61 4.02
N ASP A 45 3.83 -1.81 3.64
CA ASP A 45 4.15 -0.53 4.26
C ASP A 45 3.41 0.64 3.59
N LEU A 46 2.60 0.37 2.56
CA LEU A 46 1.64 1.36 2.07
C LEU A 46 0.65 1.69 3.20
N PHE A 47 0.33 2.98 3.33
CA PHE A 47 -0.51 3.52 4.40
C PHE A 47 0.04 3.28 5.82
N HIS A 48 1.37 3.29 5.99
CA HIS A 48 2.01 3.19 7.31
C HIS A 48 1.44 4.23 8.28
N GLN A 49 0.94 3.79 9.43
CA GLN A 49 0.52 4.65 10.53
C GLN A 49 1.35 4.33 11.79
N ASN A 50 1.76 5.35 12.54
CA ASN A 50 2.46 5.18 13.81
C ASN A 50 1.49 5.16 15.00
N GLY A 51 1.92 4.50 16.08
CA GLY A 51 1.19 4.45 17.34
C GLY A 51 0.24 3.27 17.48
N ASP A 52 -0.42 3.22 18.63
CA ASP A 52 -1.45 2.23 18.95
C ASP A 52 -2.81 2.79 18.48
N VAL A 53 -3.24 2.31 17.31
CA VAL A 53 -4.49 2.72 16.65
C VAL A 53 -5.48 1.57 16.61
N GLU A 54 -6.73 1.87 16.29
CA GLU A 54 -7.79 0.87 16.19
C GLU A 54 -7.44 -0.25 15.19
N ALA A 55 -7.91 -1.47 15.43
CA ALA A 55 -7.61 -2.61 14.55
C ALA A 55 -8.10 -2.39 13.10
N SER A 56 -9.25 -1.73 12.94
CA SER A 56 -9.84 -1.41 11.65
C SER A 56 -10.64 -0.12 11.72
N THR A 57 -10.69 0.62 10.62
CA THR A 57 -11.34 1.93 10.55
C THR A 57 -12.04 2.15 9.21
N HIS A 58 -13.12 2.92 9.24
CA HIS A 58 -13.79 3.45 8.04
C HIS A 58 -13.37 4.90 7.75
N SER A 59 -12.63 5.51 8.67
CA SER A 59 -12.09 6.85 8.52
C SER A 59 -10.87 6.81 7.62
N ASP A 60 -10.58 7.91 6.92
CA ASP A 60 -9.37 8.00 6.11
C ASP A 60 -8.12 7.86 6.98
N VAL A 61 -7.15 7.09 6.49
CA VAL A 61 -5.84 6.85 7.14
C VAL A 61 -4.72 7.66 6.48
N LEU A 62 -5.02 8.39 5.39
CA LEU A 62 -4.04 9.09 4.59
C LEU A 62 -3.30 10.20 5.36
N ASP A 63 -4.01 10.93 6.23
CA ASP A 63 -3.40 11.98 7.05
C ASP A 63 -2.40 11.42 8.05
N ARG A 64 -2.74 10.31 8.71
CA ARG A 64 -1.82 9.58 9.60
C ARG A 64 -0.59 9.10 8.83
N CYS A 65 -0.77 8.59 7.61
CA CYS A 65 0.33 8.17 6.75
C CYS A 65 1.22 9.34 6.32
N ARG A 66 0.62 10.46 5.91
CA ARG A 66 1.35 11.69 5.58
C ARG A 66 2.22 12.14 6.76
N GLN A 67 1.66 12.15 7.96
CA GLN A 67 2.38 12.57 9.17
C GLN A 67 3.64 11.71 9.38
N VAL A 68 3.52 10.38 9.31
CA VAL A 68 4.66 9.47 9.43
C VAL A 68 5.74 9.77 8.41
N LEU A 69 5.36 9.91 7.13
CA LEU A 69 6.33 10.17 6.07
C LEU A 69 7.04 11.51 6.25
N VAL A 70 6.31 12.56 6.62
CA VAL A 70 6.90 13.89 6.88
C VAL A 70 7.87 13.81 8.06
N GLU A 71 7.49 13.17 9.16
CA GLU A 71 8.34 13.01 10.35
C GLU A 71 9.61 12.21 10.02
N TYR A 72 9.49 11.08 9.31
CA TYR A 72 10.63 10.24 8.95
C TYR A 72 11.60 10.96 8.02
N GLN A 73 11.12 11.78 7.08
CA GLN A 73 11.97 12.58 6.21
C GLN A 73 12.80 13.63 6.96
N GLN A 74 12.45 13.98 8.19
CA GLN A 74 13.26 14.88 9.04
C GLN A 74 14.23 14.14 9.96
N GLY A 75 14.23 12.80 9.95
CA GLY A 75 14.94 11.97 10.92
C GLY A 75 15.86 10.91 10.30
N PRO A 76 16.38 9.98 11.12
CA PRO A 76 17.27 8.92 10.67
C PRO A 76 16.60 7.89 9.74
N LEU A 77 15.26 7.90 9.67
CA LEU A 77 14.46 7.02 8.80
C LEU A 77 14.11 7.68 7.45
N ALA A 78 14.77 8.81 7.11
CA ALA A 78 14.58 9.46 5.83
C ALA A 78 14.86 8.49 4.66
N ASN A 79 14.06 8.62 3.60
CA ASN A 79 14.09 7.77 2.42
C ASN A 79 13.74 6.28 2.66
N TYR A 80 13.10 5.96 3.78
CA TYR A 80 12.54 4.63 4.05
C TYR A 80 11.60 4.15 2.93
N MET A 81 10.78 5.05 2.36
CA MET A 81 9.98 4.79 1.16
C MET A 81 10.51 5.61 -0.02
N PRO A 82 11.28 5.00 -0.95
CA PRO A 82 11.80 5.71 -2.10
C PRO A 82 10.69 6.04 -3.10
N TYR A 83 10.69 7.27 -3.61
CA TYR A 83 9.85 7.65 -4.74
C TYR A 83 10.59 7.41 -6.06
N SER A 84 9.95 6.73 -7.01
CA SER A 84 10.53 6.43 -8.31
C SER A 84 9.51 6.58 -9.43
N THR A 85 9.97 6.41 -10.67
CA THR A 85 9.09 6.37 -11.85
C THR A 85 8.10 5.20 -11.82
N LEU A 86 8.31 4.19 -10.96
CA LEU A 86 7.42 3.04 -10.78
C LEU A 86 6.32 3.28 -9.73
N THR A 87 6.46 4.29 -8.87
CA THR A 87 5.56 4.51 -7.73
C THR A 87 4.13 4.80 -8.19
N GLU A 88 3.94 5.81 -9.02
CA GLU A 88 2.61 6.22 -9.48
C GLU A 88 1.92 5.15 -10.35
N PRO A 89 2.56 4.55 -11.37
CA PRO A 89 1.96 3.46 -12.15
C PRO A 89 1.55 2.26 -11.29
N THR A 90 2.37 1.89 -10.30
CA THR A 90 2.06 0.79 -9.38
C THR A 90 0.81 1.09 -8.56
N LEU A 91 0.74 2.25 -7.91
CA LEU A 91 -0.41 2.62 -7.09
C LEU A 91 -1.71 2.73 -7.90
N ARG A 92 -1.65 3.24 -9.15
CA ARG A 92 -2.79 3.27 -10.07
C ARG A 92 -3.25 1.87 -10.47
N ARG A 93 -2.31 0.97 -10.80
CA ARG A 93 -2.59 -0.45 -11.08
C ARG A 93 -3.25 -1.16 -9.89
N LEU A 94 -2.77 -0.90 -8.67
CA LEU A 94 -3.39 -1.43 -7.46
C LEU A 94 -4.81 -0.90 -7.27
N ALA A 95 -5.04 0.39 -7.57
CA ALA A 95 -6.37 1.01 -7.47
C ALA A 95 -7.38 0.40 -8.44
N GLU A 96 -6.96 -0.09 -9.61
CA GLU A 96 -7.82 -0.78 -10.59
C GLU A 96 -8.39 -2.10 -10.07
N LEU A 97 -7.75 -2.71 -9.06
CA LEU A 97 -8.27 -3.91 -8.39
C LEU A 97 -9.49 -3.63 -7.51
N GLN A 98 -9.84 -2.35 -7.32
CA GLN A 98 -10.92 -1.85 -6.46
C GLN A 98 -11.03 -2.59 -5.12
N PRO A 99 -9.96 -2.53 -4.29
CA PRO A 99 -10.00 -3.12 -2.96
C PRO A 99 -11.08 -2.46 -2.11
N LYS A 100 -11.77 -3.27 -1.32
CA LYS A 100 -12.74 -2.83 -0.30
C LYS A 100 -12.10 -2.72 1.08
N THR A 101 -10.99 -3.42 1.27
CA THR A 101 -10.19 -3.40 2.49
C THR A 101 -8.72 -3.24 2.13
N LEU A 102 -8.05 -2.30 2.78
CA LEU A 102 -6.61 -2.12 2.74
C LEU A 102 -6.03 -2.62 4.06
N ALA A 103 -5.49 -3.83 4.05
CA ALA A 103 -4.87 -4.45 5.22
C ALA A 103 -3.42 -3.98 5.33
N THR A 104 -3.18 -2.97 6.16
CA THR A 104 -1.86 -2.36 6.39
C THR A 104 -0.97 -3.21 7.28
N MET A 105 0.35 -3.20 7.06
CA MET A 105 1.30 -3.82 7.99
C MET A 105 1.45 -3.00 9.28
N HIS A 106 1.35 -1.68 9.16
CA HIS A 106 1.51 -0.73 10.26
C HIS A 106 0.25 0.12 10.44
N GLY A 107 -0.45 -0.11 11.55
CA GLY A 107 -1.66 0.62 11.92
C GLY A 107 -2.98 -0.07 11.57
N SER A 108 -4.04 0.73 11.44
CA SER A 108 -5.41 0.27 11.20
C SER A 108 -5.61 -0.23 9.79
N ALA A 109 -6.31 -1.36 9.64
CA ALA A 109 -6.87 -1.73 8.35
C ALA A 109 -7.99 -0.75 7.94
N TYR A 110 -7.93 -0.22 6.72
CA TYR A 110 -8.97 0.68 6.21
C TYR A 110 -10.05 -0.11 5.47
N ILE A 111 -11.33 0.17 5.76
CA ILE A 111 -12.50 -0.45 5.13
C ILE A 111 -13.32 0.64 4.44
N GLY A 112 -13.32 0.64 3.10
CA GLY A 112 -14.00 1.67 2.31
C GLY A 112 -13.62 1.63 0.84
N ASP A 113 -13.59 2.81 0.19
CA ASP A 113 -13.16 2.93 -1.20
C ASP A 113 -11.63 2.89 -1.30
N GLY A 114 -11.08 1.67 -1.36
CA GLY A 114 -9.64 1.46 -1.48
C GLY A 114 -9.07 1.91 -2.82
N SER A 115 -9.88 1.93 -3.89
CA SER A 115 -9.46 2.52 -5.18
C SER A 115 -9.15 4.00 -5.03
N ARG A 116 -10.05 4.75 -4.39
CA ARG A 116 -9.85 6.17 -4.14
C ARG A 116 -8.66 6.39 -3.22
N ALA A 117 -8.59 5.67 -2.10
CA ALA A 117 -7.48 5.79 -1.15
C ALA A 117 -6.11 5.55 -1.80
N LEU A 118 -5.97 4.57 -2.71
CA LEU A 118 -4.72 4.31 -3.43
C LEU A 118 -4.35 5.41 -4.43
N ARG A 119 -5.34 6.04 -5.08
CA ARG A 119 -5.09 7.20 -5.96
C ARG A 119 -4.68 8.42 -5.16
N ASP A 120 -5.32 8.64 -4.02
CA ASP A 120 -5.00 9.74 -3.12
C ASP A 120 -3.62 9.54 -2.48
N LEU A 121 -3.25 8.28 -2.16
CA LEU A 121 -1.89 7.89 -1.77
C LEU A 121 -0.85 8.22 -2.84
N ALA A 122 -1.14 7.96 -4.11
CA ALA A 122 -0.22 8.28 -5.21
C ALA A 122 0.05 9.79 -5.30
N ASN A 123 -1.00 10.61 -5.15
CA ASN A 123 -0.87 12.06 -5.14
C ASN A 123 -0.03 12.52 -3.93
N MET A 124 -0.34 12.00 -2.73
CA MET A 124 0.38 12.37 -1.51
C MET A 124 1.86 11.95 -1.55
N PHE A 125 2.17 10.75 -2.05
CA PHE A 125 3.57 10.30 -2.20
C PHE A 125 4.35 11.21 -3.13
N LYS A 126 3.74 11.65 -4.24
CA LYS A 126 4.37 12.60 -5.16
C LYS A 126 4.65 13.94 -4.47
N GLU A 127 3.74 14.43 -3.66
CA GLU A 127 3.90 15.69 -2.92
C GLU A 127 4.98 15.62 -1.82
N VAL A 128 5.02 14.52 -1.06
CA VAL A 128 5.87 14.38 0.13
C VAL A 128 7.25 13.82 -0.21
N LEU A 129 7.32 12.85 -1.14
CA LEU A 129 8.51 12.07 -1.44
C LEU A 129 9.07 12.34 -2.85
N GLY A 130 8.28 12.96 -3.73
CA GLY A 130 8.71 13.26 -5.10
C GLY A 130 9.83 14.30 -5.17
N PRO A 131 10.53 14.38 -6.32
CA PRO A 131 11.54 15.41 -6.55
C PRO A 131 10.91 16.81 -6.44
N LYS A 132 11.63 17.73 -5.79
CA LYS A 132 11.26 19.15 -5.68
C LYS A 132 11.71 19.95 -6.89
#